data_AF-A0A397J8Q6-F1
#
_entry.id   AF-A0A397J8Q6-F1
#
_cell.length_a   1.000
_cell.length_b   1.000
_cell.length_c   1.000
_cell.angle_alpha   90.00
_cell.angle_beta   90.00
_cell.angle_gamma   90.00
#
_symmetry.space_group_name_H-M   'P 1'
#
loop_
_entity.id
_entity.type
_entity.pdbx_description
1 polymer ?
#
loop_
_entity_poly.entity_id
_entity_poly.type
_entity_poly.pdbx_seq_one_letter_code
_entity_poly.pdbx_strand_id
1 'polypeptide(L)'
;MTNTKCREIDWDLTFKTKHPSKITSDITNKGDSNKRSFALKLLCEELPTLSKRYIHKPNLYSSLSCILCEKLVEENNMHIFTCKRKGQIDPIKNLTNKFKKILIEKIKKEEPDLSFFDVIKDFIPNILVTKVKKICRNKKAKANKIIIDVLEEFQKILKQIWKERCDKVIE
;
A
#
# COMPACT_ATOMS: atom_id res chain seq x y z
N MET A 1 9.75 19.44 9.39
CA MET A 1 8.64 18.85 8.62
C MET A 1 7.54 19.89 8.52
N THR A 2 7.27 20.44 7.34
CA THR A 2 6.22 21.45 7.15
C THR A 2 4.84 20.83 7.41
N ASN A 3 4.06 21.48 8.27
CA ASN A 3 2.78 21.03 8.86
C ASN A 3 1.61 20.88 7.85
N THR A 4 1.90 20.96 6.54
CA THR A 4 0.92 20.96 5.45
C THR A 4 0.46 19.55 5.10
N LYS A 5 1.38 18.59 5.03
CA LYS A 5 1.09 17.21 4.59
C LYS A 5 0.14 16.46 5.53
N CYS A 6 0.21 16.74 6.83
CA CYS A 6 -0.67 16.13 7.84
C CYS A 6 -2.14 16.58 7.68
N ARG A 7 -2.36 17.79 7.15
CA ARG A 7 -3.71 18.35 6.86
C ARG A 7 -4.27 17.86 5.52
N GLU A 8 -3.42 17.31 4.67
CA GLU A 8 -3.80 16.79 3.35
C GLU A 8 -4.27 15.33 3.40
N ILE A 9 -4.12 14.65 4.54
CA ILE A 9 -4.48 13.25 4.75
C ILE A 9 -5.75 13.14 5.61
N ASP A 10 -6.69 12.29 5.18
CA ASP A 10 -7.83 11.88 5.99
C ASP A 10 -7.38 10.73 6.93
N TRP A 11 -6.89 11.10 8.11
CA TRP A 11 -6.37 10.13 9.07
C TRP A 11 -7.45 9.19 9.61
N ASP A 12 -8.69 9.65 9.78
CA ASP A 12 -9.80 8.81 10.25
C ASP A 12 -10.08 7.65 9.29
N LEU A 13 -10.19 7.96 7.98
CA LEU A 13 -10.33 6.93 6.97
C LEU A 13 -9.06 6.08 6.82
N THR A 14 -7.88 6.71 6.89
CA THR A 14 -6.59 5.99 6.78
C THR A 14 -6.48 4.94 7.89
N PHE A 15 -6.77 5.29 9.15
CA PHE A 15 -6.68 4.32 10.24
C PHE A 15 -7.73 3.21 10.15
N LYS A 16 -8.92 3.49 9.59
CA LYS A 16 -9.95 2.48 9.34
C LYS A 16 -9.48 1.42 8.35
N THR A 17 -8.73 1.77 7.30
CA THR A 17 -8.21 0.78 6.35
C THR A 17 -7.06 -0.05 6.92
N LYS A 18 -6.32 0.45 7.93
CA LYS A 18 -5.28 -0.32 8.63
C LYS A 18 -5.84 -1.31 9.65
N HIS A 19 -7.07 -1.07 10.10
CA HIS A 19 -7.73 -1.85 11.15
C HIS A 19 -9.10 -2.37 10.65
N PRO A 20 -9.12 -3.33 9.71
CA PRO A 20 -10.35 -3.73 9.02
C PRO A 20 -11.37 -4.45 9.91
N SER A 21 -10.94 -5.05 11.01
CA SER A 21 -11.84 -5.65 12.01
C SER A 21 -11.82 -4.87 13.33
N LYS A 22 -12.78 -5.14 14.21
CA LYS A 22 -12.84 -4.51 15.53
C LYS A 22 -11.91 -5.22 16.50
N ILE A 23 -11.04 -4.48 17.19
CA ILE A 23 -10.15 -5.02 18.25
C ILE A 23 -10.95 -5.10 19.56
N THR A 24 -11.94 -5.98 19.61
CA THR A 24 -12.78 -6.19 20.80
C THR A 24 -13.01 -7.66 21.11
N SER A 25 -12.29 -8.55 20.44
CA SER A 25 -12.37 -9.98 20.70
C SER A 25 -11.16 -10.42 21.50
N ASP A 26 -11.38 -11.29 22.48
CA ASP A 26 -10.32 -11.97 23.23
C ASP A 26 -9.68 -13.13 22.43
N ILE A 27 -10.13 -13.34 21.19
CA ILE A 27 -9.64 -14.38 20.30
C ILE A 27 -8.79 -13.75 19.20
N THR A 28 -7.57 -14.26 19.03
CA THR A 28 -6.66 -13.79 17.96
C THR A 28 -6.89 -14.56 16.67
N ASN A 29 -7.15 -13.84 15.57
CA ASN A 29 -7.18 -14.42 14.23
C ASN A 29 -5.84 -14.19 13.50
N LYS A 30 -5.17 -15.27 13.08
CA LYS A 30 -3.87 -15.19 12.39
C LYS A 30 -3.94 -14.41 11.08
N GLY A 31 -5.01 -14.57 10.31
CA GLY A 31 -5.21 -13.86 9.04
C GLY A 31 -5.34 -12.35 9.24
N ASP A 32 -6.13 -11.95 10.23
CA ASP A 32 -6.33 -10.55 10.62
C ASP A 32 -5.04 -9.93 11.19
N SER A 33 -4.38 -10.62 12.12
CA SER A 33 -3.08 -10.22 12.69
C SER A 33 -2.03 -9.98 11.59
N ASN A 34 -1.92 -10.91 10.62
CA ASN A 34 -1.01 -10.76 9.48
C ASN A 34 -1.38 -9.59 8.55
N LYS A 35 -2.68 -9.29 8.36
CA LYS A 35 -3.12 -8.14 7.55
C LYS A 35 -2.73 -6.83 8.24
N ARG A 36 -3.04 -6.69 9.54
CA ARG A 36 -2.70 -5.51 10.35
C ARG A 36 -1.20 -5.29 10.42
N SER A 37 -0.44 -6.34 10.72
CA SER A 37 1.03 -6.24 10.81
C SER A 37 1.64 -5.74 9.51
N PHE A 38 1.19 -6.26 8.36
CA PHE A 38 1.66 -5.78 7.06
C PHE A 38 1.27 -4.31 6.82
N ALA A 39 0.00 -3.95 7.04
CA ALA A 39 -0.49 -2.60 6.80
C ALA A 39 0.20 -1.53 7.67
N LEU A 40 0.49 -1.86 8.94
CA LEU A 40 1.23 -1.00 9.87
C LEU A 40 2.72 -0.90 9.49
N LYS A 41 3.37 -2.02 9.18
CA LYS A 41 4.77 -2.00 8.73
C LYS A 41 4.92 -1.18 7.46
N LEU A 42 3.99 -1.30 6.52
CA LEU A 42 3.99 -0.48 5.30
C LEU A 42 3.83 1.01 5.62
N LEU A 43 2.87 1.37 6.49
CA LEU A 43 2.61 2.76 6.89
C LEU A 43 3.81 3.42 7.58
N CYS A 44 4.48 2.67 8.45
CA CYS A 44 5.63 3.15 9.23
C CYS A 44 6.96 2.96 8.49
N GLU A 45 6.95 2.49 7.24
CA GLU A 45 8.16 2.15 6.47
C GLU A 45 9.04 1.11 7.19
N GLU A 46 8.44 0.20 7.95
CA GLU A 46 9.06 -0.89 8.73
C GLU A 46 8.95 -2.27 8.06
N LEU A 47 8.76 -2.33 6.74
CA LEU A 47 8.91 -3.62 6.06
C LEU A 47 10.37 -4.06 6.11
N PRO A 48 10.66 -5.36 6.29
CA PRO A 48 12.03 -5.86 6.40
C PRO A 48 12.66 -5.99 5.00
N THR A 49 12.91 -4.83 4.38
CA THR A 49 13.63 -4.66 3.11
C THR A 49 15.08 -5.10 3.24
N LEU A 50 15.79 -5.32 2.13
CA LEU A 50 17.21 -5.71 2.19
C LEU A 50 18.06 -4.60 2.79
N SER A 51 17.76 -3.33 2.50
CA SER A 51 18.45 -2.20 3.15
C SER A 51 18.33 -2.23 4.68
N LYS A 52 17.11 -2.43 5.22
CA LYS A 52 16.91 -2.57 6.67
C LYS A 52 17.57 -3.82 7.24
N ARG A 53 17.39 -4.96 6.57
CA ARG A 53 17.93 -6.25 7.03
C ARG A 53 19.45 -6.24 7.10
N TYR A 54 20.11 -5.68 6.10
CA TYR A 54 21.55 -5.49 6.08
C TYR A 54 22.01 -4.63 7.27
N ILE A 55 21.37 -3.50 7.53
CA ILE A 55 21.71 -2.63 8.67
C ILE A 55 21.58 -3.38 10.00
N HIS A 56 20.51 -4.16 10.18
CA HIS A 56 20.27 -4.87 11.43
C HIS A 56 21.12 -6.14 11.61
N LYS A 57 21.46 -6.83 10.51
CA LYS A 57 22.17 -8.12 10.50
C LYS A 57 23.10 -8.23 9.28
N PRO A 58 24.19 -7.45 9.22
CA PRO A 58 25.08 -7.42 8.05
C PRO A 58 25.80 -8.75 7.82
N ASN A 59 26.01 -9.55 8.86
CA ASN A 59 26.63 -10.88 8.75
C ASN A 59 25.74 -11.91 8.04
N LEU A 60 24.41 -11.68 8.00
CA LEU A 60 23.45 -12.60 7.38
C LEU A 60 23.01 -12.13 5.99
N TYR A 61 23.01 -10.81 5.76
CA TYR A 61 22.60 -10.21 4.50
C TYR A 61 23.81 -9.51 3.88
N SER A 62 24.33 -10.07 2.79
CA SER A 62 25.55 -9.58 2.13
C SER A 62 25.34 -8.33 1.26
N SER A 63 24.08 -8.02 0.92
CA SER A 63 23.75 -6.94 -0.02
C SER A 63 22.50 -6.17 0.39
N LEU A 64 22.54 -4.86 0.13
CA LEU A 64 21.44 -3.91 0.22
C LEU A 64 20.56 -3.93 -1.05
N SER A 65 21.09 -4.51 -2.13
CA SER A 65 20.55 -4.39 -3.49
C SER A 65 19.37 -5.32 -3.71
N CYS A 66 18.41 -4.85 -4.49
CA CYS A 66 17.22 -5.62 -4.86
C CYS A 66 17.59 -6.87 -5.66
N ILE A 67 17.15 -8.03 -5.17
CA ILE A 67 17.34 -9.32 -5.84
C ILE A 67 16.40 -9.53 -7.05
N LEU A 68 15.37 -8.68 -7.20
CA LEU A 68 14.34 -8.84 -8.22
C LEU A 68 14.69 -8.16 -9.55
N CYS A 69 15.62 -7.20 -9.54
CA CYS A 69 16.08 -6.52 -10.75
C CYS A 69 17.59 -6.70 -10.97
N GLU A 70 18.03 -6.58 -12.23
CA GLU A 70 19.46 -6.69 -12.60
C GLU A 70 20.28 -5.46 -12.24
N LYS A 71 19.61 -4.36 -11.93
CA LYS A 71 20.29 -3.12 -11.56
C LYS A 71 20.71 -3.21 -10.09
N LEU A 72 21.93 -2.78 -9.80
CA LEU A 72 22.45 -2.57 -8.43
C LEU A 72 21.72 -1.38 -7.77
N VAL A 73 20.42 -1.53 -7.57
CA VAL A 73 19.56 -0.53 -6.93
C VAL A 73 19.23 -1.02 -5.53
N GLU A 74 19.37 -0.13 -4.56
CA GLU A 74 19.02 -0.40 -3.17
C GLU A 74 17.54 -0.78 -3.02
N GLU A 75 17.27 -1.87 -2.31
CA GLU A 75 15.91 -2.29 -2.00
C GLU A 75 15.38 -1.57 -0.75
N ASN A 76 14.60 -0.52 -0.97
CA ASN A 76 13.86 0.19 0.07
C ASN A 76 12.34 -0.07 0.00
N ASN A 77 11.57 0.48 0.94
CA ASN A 77 10.12 0.25 1.07
C ASN A 77 9.34 0.59 -0.19
N MET A 78 9.80 1.57 -0.98
CA MET A 78 9.14 1.94 -2.23
C MET A 78 9.60 1.06 -3.38
N HIS A 79 10.91 0.80 -3.47
CA HIS A 79 11.51 0.05 -4.55
C HIS A 79 10.84 -1.30 -4.77
N ILE A 80 10.48 -2.02 -3.70
CA ILE A 80 9.83 -3.34 -3.83
C ILE A 80 8.56 -3.31 -4.67
N PHE A 81 7.74 -2.27 -4.48
CA PHE A 81 6.48 -2.09 -5.20
C PHE A 81 6.67 -1.41 -6.55
N THR A 82 7.81 -0.74 -6.75
CA THR A 82 8.15 0.00 -7.97
C THR A 82 9.22 -0.69 -8.83
N CYS A 83 9.65 -1.89 -8.45
CA CYS A 83 10.78 -2.58 -9.05
C CYS A 83 10.42 -3.07 -10.45
N LYS A 84 11.20 -2.66 -11.45
CA LYS A 84 11.12 -3.19 -12.81
C LYS A 84 11.86 -4.52 -12.86
N ARG A 85 11.13 -5.60 -12.55
CA ARG A 85 11.65 -6.98 -12.61
C ARG A 85 12.07 -7.31 -14.04
N LYS A 86 13.14 -8.10 -14.21
CA LYS A 86 13.72 -8.51 -15.51
C LYS A 86 12.62 -8.80 -16.57
N GLY A 87 12.44 -7.90 -17.53
CA GLY A 87 11.52 -8.08 -18.66
C GLY A 87 10.01 -8.21 -18.34
N GLN A 88 9.57 -8.03 -17.09
CA GLN A 88 8.16 -8.14 -16.72
C GLN A 88 7.46 -6.77 -16.67
N ILE A 89 6.12 -6.81 -16.84
CA ILE A 89 5.23 -5.65 -16.75
C ILE A 89 5.51 -4.86 -15.47
N ASP A 90 5.73 -3.55 -15.62
CA ASP A 90 5.94 -2.61 -14.52
C ASP A 90 4.85 -2.80 -13.44
N PRO A 91 5.22 -3.28 -12.23
CA PRO A 91 4.26 -3.53 -11.16
C PRO A 91 3.48 -2.26 -10.81
N ILE A 92 4.08 -1.08 -10.92
CA ILE A 92 3.42 0.22 -10.71
C ILE A 92 2.33 0.42 -11.74
N LYS A 93 2.63 0.21 -13.02
CA LYS A 93 1.67 0.44 -14.10
C LYS A 93 0.51 -0.53 -14.00
N ASN A 94 0.78 -1.79 -13.71
CA ASN A 94 -0.26 -2.80 -13.50
C ASN A 94 -1.11 -2.46 -12.26
N LEU A 95 -0.46 -2.12 -11.16
CA LEU A 95 -1.11 -1.77 -9.90
C LEU A 95 -1.94 -0.48 -10.01
N THR A 96 -1.44 0.52 -10.76
CA THR A 96 -2.16 1.76 -11.10
C THR A 96 -3.36 1.45 -11.98
N ASN A 97 -3.21 0.64 -13.02
CA ASN A 97 -4.31 0.28 -13.92
C ASN A 97 -5.38 -0.53 -13.18
N LYS A 98 -4.99 -1.48 -12.32
CA LYS A 98 -5.91 -2.24 -11.46
C LYS A 98 -6.63 -1.32 -10.49
N PHE A 99 -5.91 -0.41 -9.81
CA PHE A 99 -6.52 0.55 -8.90
C PHE A 99 -7.50 1.48 -9.61
N LYS A 100 -7.11 2.05 -10.76
CA LYS A 100 -7.99 2.85 -11.61
C LYS A 100 -9.22 2.05 -12.03
N LYS A 101 -9.06 0.79 -12.45
CA LYS A 101 -10.17 -0.10 -12.82
C LYS A 101 -11.11 -0.34 -11.64
N ILE A 102 -10.59 -0.71 -10.46
CA ILE A 102 -11.41 -0.94 -9.25
C ILE A 102 -12.16 0.34 -8.87
N LEU A 103 -11.47 1.48 -8.94
CA LEU A 103 -12.06 2.78 -8.66
C LEU A 103 -13.17 3.10 -9.68
N ILE A 104 -12.96 2.92 -10.98
CA ILE A 104 -13.96 3.14 -12.06
C ILE A 104 -15.11 2.13 -11.99
N GLU A 105 -14.88 0.87 -11.64
CA GLU A 105 -15.94 -0.14 -11.48
C GLU A 105 -16.83 0.19 -10.27
N LYS A 106 -16.23 0.64 -9.17
CA LYS A 106 -16.95 1.06 -7.96
C LYS A 106 -17.57 2.45 -8.09
N ILE A 107 -17.01 3.31 -8.94
CA ILE A 107 -17.41 4.69 -9.17
C ILE A 107 -17.89 4.84 -10.62
N LYS A 108 -19.21 4.88 -10.83
CA LYS A 108 -19.81 5.12 -12.16
C LYS A 108 -19.31 6.45 -12.76
N LYS A 109 -18.27 6.38 -13.60
CA LYS A 109 -17.59 7.44 -14.40
C LYS A 109 -17.15 8.68 -13.60
N GLU A 110 -15.82 8.82 -13.37
CA GLU A 110 -15.00 10.00 -13.71
C GLU A 110 -13.56 9.93 -13.12
N GLU A 111 -12.63 10.59 -13.84
CA GLU A 111 -11.16 10.64 -13.77
C GLU A 111 -10.51 10.78 -12.38
N PRO A 112 -9.60 9.84 -11.99
CA PRO A 112 -8.71 10.02 -10.86
C PRO A 112 -7.27 10.23 -11.32
N ASP A 113 -6.90 11.50 -11.50
CA ASP A 113 -5.53 11.95 -11.26
C ASP A 113 -5.28 11.92 -9.75
N LEU A 114 -4.66 10.84 -9.32
CA LEU A 114 -4.20 10.59 -7.97
C LEU A 114 -2.72 10.21 -8.01
N SER A 115 -1.93 10.85 -7.15
CA SER A 115 -0.54 10.48 -6.92
C SER A 115 -0.49 9.07 -6.32
N PHE A 116 -0.01 8.12 -7.11
CA PHE A 116 0.07 6.71 -6.76
C PHE A 116 0.98 6.43 -5.54
N PHE A 117 1.97 7.29 -5.31
CA PHE A 117 2.89 7.16 -4.17
C PHE A 117 2.21 7.32 -2.82
N ASP A 118 1.22 8.22 -2.73
CA ASP A 118 0.45 8.40 -1.49
C ASP A 118 -0.47 7.20 -1.23
N VAL A 119 -0.96 6.56 -2.31
CA VAL A 119 -1.75 5.33 -2.24
C VAL A 119 -0.89 4.09 -1.91
N ILE A 120 0.36 4.00 -2.38
CA ILE A 120 1.28 2.90 -2.00
C ILE A 120 1.61 2.95 -0.51
N LYS A 121 1.88 4.15 0.03
CA LYS A 121 2.05 4.32 1.49
C LYS A 121 0.73 4.13 2.25
N ASP A 122 -0.37 4.00 1.49
CA ASP A 122 -1.71 3.71 1.97
C ASP A 122 -2.17 4.79 2.94
N PHE A 123 -1.84 6.04 2.57
CA PHE A 123 -2.47 7.26 3.05
C PHE A 123 -3.69 7.54 2.17
N ILE A 124 -4.71 8.16 2.76
CA ILE A 124 -5.91 8.58 2.03
C ILE A 124 -5.88 10.10 1.91
N PRO A 125 -5.52 10.66 0.74
CA PRO A 125 -5.54 12.11 0.56
C PRO A 125 -6.96 12.66 0.66
N ASN A 126 -7.14 13.79 1.35
CA ASN A 126 -8.41 14.52 1.44
C ASN A 126 -8.99 14.87 0.06
N ILE A 127 -8.11 15.06 -0.95
CA ILE A 127 -8.52 15.29 -2.34
C ILE A 127 -9.23 14.07 -2.94
N LEU A 128 -8.78 12.84 -2.65
CA LEU A 128 -9.46 11.60 -3.07
C LEU A 128 -10.82 11.52 -2.40
N VAL A 129 -10.88 11.73 -1.08
CA VAL A 129 -12.13 11.69 -0.32
C VAL A 129 -13.15 12.69 -0.89
N THR A 130 -12.70 13.91 -1.19
CA THR A 130 -13.54 14.97 -1.75
C THR A 130 -14.04 14.61 -3.14
N LYS A 131 -13.17 14.10 -4.03
CA LYS A 131 -13.56 13.66 -5.38
C LYS A 131 -14.59 12.53 -5.32
N VAL A 132 -14.35 11.49 -4.53
CA VAL A 132 -15.30 10.35 -4.40
C VAL A 132 -16.63 10.80 -3.77
N LYS A 133 -16.61 11.71 -2.79
CA LYS A 133 -17.83 12.30 -2.21
C LYS A 133 -18.65 13.04 -3.25
N LYS A 134 -18.02 13.86 -4.11
CA LYS A 134 -18.70 14.56 -5.20
C LYS A 134 -19.41 13.58 -6.14
N ILE A 135 -18.72 12.53 -6.57
CA ILE A 135 -19.31 11.50 -7.45
C ILE A 135 -20.46 10.75 -6.76
N CYS A 136 -20.36 10.55 -5.45
CA CYS A 136 -21.43 9.95 -4.64
C CYS A 136 -22.57 10.93 -4.29
N ARG A 137 -22.67 12.10 -4.93
CA ARG A 137 -23.65 13.16 -4.62
C ARG A 137 -23.61 13.54 -3.14
N ASN A 138 -22.41 13.71 -2.60
CA ASN A 138 -22.11 14.04 -1.19
C ASN A 138 -22.62 13.05 -0.14
N LYS A 139 -23.00 11.82 -0.52
CA LYS A 139 -23.35 10.76 0.43
C LYS A 139 -22.09 10.21 1.13
N LYS A 140 -21.71 10.81 2.26
CA LYS A 140 -20.50 10.49 3.04
C LYS A 140 -20.31 8.98 3.29
N ALA A 141 -21.32 8.30 3.84
CA ALA A 141 -21.22 6.88 4.17
C ALA A 141 -20.93 6.00 2.94
N LYS A 142 -21.58 6.31 1.81
CA LYS A 142 -21.36 5.60 0.54
C LYS A 142 -19.95 5.83 0.00
N ALA A 143 -19.49 7.08 -0.01
CA ALA A 143 -18.15 7.44 -0.45
C ALA A 143 -17.06 6.76 0.39
N ASN A 144 -17.19 6.82 1.72
CA ASN A 144 -16.26 6.19 2.65
C ASN A 144 -16.19 4.67 2.45
N LYS A 145 -17.35 4.01 2.27
CA LYS A 145 -17.39 2.56 1.99
C LYS A 145 -16.66 2.21 0.70
N ILE A 146 -16.86 2.98 -0.38
CA ILE A 146 -16.16 2.76 -1.65
C ILE A 146 -14.65 2.90 -1.48
N ILE A 147 -14.18 3.95 -0.78
CA ILE A 147 -12.75 4.17 -0.55
C ILE A 147 -12.14 3.01 0.22
N ILE A 148 -12.80 2.55 1.29
CA ILE A 148 -12.34 1.43 2.11
C ILE A 148 -12.26 0.16 1.27
N ASP A 149 -13.33 -0.21 0.56
CA ASP A 149 -13.36 -1.40 -0.31
C ASP A 149 -12.21 -1.37 -1.34
N VAL A 150 -11.99 -0.23 -2.00
CA VAL A 150 -10.95 -0.08 -3.03
C VAL A 150 -9.55 -0.25 -2.43
N LEU A 151 -9.30 0.33 -1.26
CA LEU A 151 -8.00 0.25 -0.58
C LEU A 151 -7.74 -1.13 -0.01
N GLU A 152 -8.76 -1.83 0.50
CA GLU A 152 -8.62 -3.22 0.93
C GLU A 152 -8.19 -4.13 -0.23
N GLU A 153 -8.77 -3.96 -1.42
CA GLU A 153 -8.32 -4.69 -2.62
C GLU A 153 -6.89 -4.32 -3.01
N PHE A 154 -6.55 -3.03 -2.92
CA PHE A 154 -5.19 -2.55 -3.21
C PHE A 154 -4.14 -3.15 -2.26
N GLN A 155 -4.43 -3.19 -0.96
CA GLN A 155 -3.57 -3.80 0.05
C GLN A 155 -3.34 -5.29 -0.22
N LYS A 156 -4.34 -6.02 -0.73
CA LYS A 156 -4.16 -7.43 -1.13
C LYS A 156 -3.12 -7.56 -2.24
N ILE A 157 -3.14 -6.66 -3.24
CA ILE A 157 -2.16 -6.68 -4.34
C ILE A 157 -0.76 -6.36 -3.81
N LEU A 158 -0.62 -5.34 -2.97
CA LEU A 158 0.67 -5.01 -2.32
C LEU A 158 1.22 -6.19 -1.52
N LYS A 159 0.36 -6.87 -0.76
CA LYS A 159 0.73 -8.06 0.02
C LYS A 159 1.19 -9.21 -0.87
N GLN A 160 0.57 -9.39 -2.03
CA GLN A 160 0.98 -10.40 -3.01
C GLN A 160 2.37 -10.10 -3.58
N ILE A 161 2.62 -8.86 -3.99
CA ILE A 161 3.95 -8.41 -4.47
C ILE A 161 5.01 -8.63 -3.39
N TRP A 162 4.68 -8.27 -2.14
CA TRP A 162 5.57 -8.46 -1.00
C TRP A 162 5.86 -9.94 -0.71
N LYS A 163 4.85 -10.81 -0.82
CA LYS A 163 5.01 -12.26 -0.62
C LYS A 163 5.95 -12.85 -1.67
N GLU A 164 5.72 -12.56 -2.95
CA GLU A 164 6.59 -13.02 -4.06
C GLU A 164 8.04 -12.58 -3.89
N ARG A 165 8.27 -11.38 -3.35
CA ARG A 165 9.61 -10.92 -2.98
C ARG A 165 10.17 -11.77 -1.85
N CYS A 166 9.41 -11.96 -0.76
CA CYS A 166 9.87 -12.74 0.40
C CYS A 166 10.30 -14.16 0.02
N ASP A 167 9.53 -14.82 -0.83
CA ASP A 167 9.80 -16.19 -1.29
C ASP A 167 11.14 -16.31 -2.05
N LYS A 168 11.63 -15.21 -2.63
CA LYS A 168 12.92 -15.17 -3.35
C LYS A 168 14.12 -14.75 -2.48
N VAL A 169 13.87 -14.22 -1.28
CA VAL A 169 14.93 -13.85 -0.32
C VAL A 169 15.30 -15.04 0.56
N ILE A 170 14.42 -16.03 0.68
CA ILE A 170 14.66 -17.27 1.42
C ILE A 170 15.21 -18.30 0.41
N GLU A 171 16.50 -18.20 0.11
CA GLU A 171 17.33 -19.28 -0.44
C GLU A 171 18.51 -19.51 0.51
#